data_AF-A0AB72ZLW3-F1
#
_entry.id   AF-A0AB72ZLW3-F1
#
_cell.length_a   1.000
_cell.length_b   1.000
_cell.length_c   1.000
_cell.angle_alpha   90.00
_cell.angle_beta   90.00
_cell.angle_gamma   90.00
#
_symmetry.space_group_name_H-M   'P 1'
#
loop_
_entity.id
_entity.type
_entity.pdbx_description
1 polymer ?
#
loop_
_entity_poly.entity_id
_entity_poly.type
_entity_poly.pdbx_seq_one_letter_code
_entity_poly.pdbx_strand_id
1 'polypeptide(L)'
;MTKRWFITGTDTDVGKTVASCALLQAATAQGYRTAGYKPVASGSQMTADGLRNSDALALQANSSQRLGYSQVNPFTFLEATSPHIASESEGRAIPLTALSQGLR
;
A
#
# COMPACT_ATOMS: atom_id res chain seq x y z
N MET A 1 -1.85 -1.30 -22.22
CA MET A 1 -2.38 -0.34 -21.22
C MET A 1 -2.48 -1.03 -19.87
N THR A 2 -2.14 -0.34 -18.79
CA THR A 2 -2.25 -0.85 -17.41
C THR A 2 -3.68 -0.70 -16.91
N LYS A 3 -4.30 -1.78 -16.41
CA LYS A 3 -5.59 -1.74 -15.73
C LYS A 3 -5.35 -1.33 -14.26
N ARG A 4 -6.16 -0.42 -13.71
CA ARG A 4 -6.03 0.08 -12.33
C ARG A 4 -7.35 -0.05 -11.59
N TRP A 5 -7.34 -0.74 -10.46
CA TRP A 5 -8.53 -0.98 -9.64
C TRP A 5 -8.33 -0.34 -8.27
N PHE A 6 -9.31 0.44 -7.83
CA PHE A 6 -9.30 1.08 -6.51
C PHE A 6 -10.22 0.29 -5.58
N ILE A 7 -9.66 -0.26 -4.50
CA ILE A 7 -10.39 -1.05 -3.52
C ILE A 7 -10.70 -0.15 -2.32
N THR A 8 -12.00 0.05 -2.06
CA THR A 8 -12.51 0.85 -0.93
C THR A 8 -13.39 -0.01 -0.02
N GLY A 9 -13.60 0.45 1.20
CA GLY A 9 -14.46 -0.21 2.18
C GLY A 9 -14.73 0.74 3.34
N THR A 10 -15.89 0.58 3.96
CA THR A 10 -16.45 1.57 4.90
C THR A 10 -15.77 1.58 6.26
N ASP A 11 -15.11 0.49 6.64
CA ASP A 11 -14.46 0.33 7.95
C ASP A 11 -12.98 -0.09 7.82
N THR A 12 -12.24 0.08 8.91
CA THR A 12 -10.97 -0.61 9.18
C THR A 12 -11.21 -2.12 9.36
N ASP A 13 -10.21 -2.94 9.06
CA ASP A 13 -10.24 -4.41 9.22
C ASP A 13 -11.39 -5.20 8.55
N VAL A 14 -12.19 -4.54 7.71
CA VAL A 14 -13.26 -5.17 6.88
C VAL A 14 -12.73 -6.12 5.78
N GLY A 15 -11.44 -6.41 5.75
CA GLY A 15 -10.85 -7.38 4.81
C GLY A 15 -10.38 -6.81 3.47
N LYS A 16 -10.23 -5.48 3.32
CA LYS A 16 -9.75 -4.84 2.07
C LYS A 16 -8.42 -5.42 1.57
N THR A 17 -7.46 -5.62 2.47
CA THR A 17 -6.13 -6.15 2.14
C THR A 17 -6.22 -7.60 1.68
N VAL A 18 -7.02 -8.43 2.36
CA VAL A 18 -7.26 -9.83 2.00
C VAL A 18 -7.89 -9.93 0.61
N ALA A 19 -8.95 -9.16 0.36
CA ALA A 19 -9.60 -9.10 -0.95
C ALA A 19 -8.63 -8.64 -2.05
N SER A 20 -7.81 -7.62 -1.77
CA SER A 20 -6.81 -7.13 -2.71
C SER A 20 -5.75 -8.19 -3.03
N CYS A 21 -5.27 -8.94 -2.03
CA CYS A 21 -4.33 -10.05 -2.25
C CYS A 21 -4.95 -11.15 -3.10
N ALA A 22 -6.21 -11.53 -2.84
CA ALA A 22 -6.92 -12.53 -3.65
C ALA A 22 -7.06 -12.09 -5.12
N LEU A 23 -7.35 -10.80 -5.36
CA LEU A 23 -7.41 -10.25 -6.71
C LEU A 23 -6.04 -10.29 -7.41
N LEU A 24 -4.97 -9.94 -6.72
CA LEU A 24 -3.60 -10.02 -7.26
C LEU A 24 -3.22 -11.46 -7.61
N GLN A 25 -3.50 -12.41 -6.72
CA GLN A 25 -3.25 -13.84 -6.96
C GLN A 25 -4.06 -14.36 -8.16
N ALA A 26 -5.36 -14.08 -8.21
CA ALA A 26 -6.23 -14.54 -9.29
C ALA A 26 -5.82 -13.97 -10.65
N ALA A 27 -5.49 -12.67 -10.72
CA ALA A 27 -5.00 -12.07 -11.95
C ALA A 27 -3.63 -12.63 -12.35
N THR A 28 -2.74 -12.87 -11.40
CA THR A 28 -1.44 -13.51 -11.68
C THR A 28 -1.62 -14.92 -12.23
N ALA A 29 -2.55 -15.71 -11.68
CA ALA A 29 -2.87 -17.06 -12.17
C ALA A 29 -3.42 -17.05 -13.62
N GLN A 30 -4.02 -15.94 -14.06
CA GLN A 30 -4.44 -15.72 -15.44
C GLN A 30 -3.32 -15.15 -16.34
N GLY A 31 -2.08 -15.07 -15.87
CA GLY A 31 -0.93 -14.59 -16.64
C GLY A 31 -0.74 -13.07 -16.66
N TYR A 32 -1.48 -12.31 -15.84
CA TYR A 32 -1.27 -10.87 -15.75
C TYR A 32 -0.03 -10.52 -14.91
N ARG A 33 0.64 -9.43 -15.30
CA ARG A 33 1.63 -8.74 -14.46
C ARG A 33 0.88 -7.84 -13.47
N THR A 34 1.07 -8.06 -12.18
CA THR A 34 0.27 -7.45 -11.11
C THR A 34 1.18 -6.76 -10.10
N ALA A 35 0.67 -5.66 -9.54
CA ALA A 35 1.34 -4.91 -8.48
C ALA A 35 0.28 -4.35 -7.53
N GLY A 36 0.45 -4.64 -6.25
CA GLY A 36 -0.29 -4.01 -5.16
C GLY A 36 0.35 -2.69 -4.76
N TYR A 37 -0.47 -1.71 -4.39
CA TYR A 37 -0.03 -0.37 -4.03
C TYR A 37 -0.83 0.13 -2.84
N LYS A 38 -0.12 0.53 -1.78
CA LYS A 38 -0.67 1.14 -0.57
C LYS A 38 0.07 2.47 -0.39
N PRO A 39 -0.31 3.54 -1.11
CA PRO A 39 0.48 4.78 -1.16
C PRO A 39 0.79 5.36 0.22
N VAL A 40 -0.19 5.27 1.12
CA VAL A 40 -0.15 5.85 2.45
C VAL A 40 -0.52 4.79 3.48
N ALA A 41 0.30 4.65 4.52
CA ALA A 41 0.01 3.77 5.65
C ALA A 41 0.56 4.36 6.95
N SER A 42 -0.22 4.22 8.01
CA SER A 42 0.13 4.57 9.40
C SER A 42 0.08 3.30 10.26
N GLY A 43 0.49 3.39 11.53
CA GLY A 43 0.58 2.23 12.43
C GLY A 43 1.60 1.19 11.97
N SER A 44 2.71 1.66 11.40
CA SER A 44 3.78 0.79 10.89
C SER A 44 4.74 0.39 12.00
N GLN A 45 5.50 -0.69 11.81
CA GLN A 45 6.50 -1.16 12.77
C GLN A 45 7.90 -0.81 12.29
N MET A 46 8.77 -0.37 13.19
CA MET A 46 10.19 -0.23 12.89
C MET A 46 10.84 -1.61 12.80
N THR A 47 11.50 -1.90 11.68
CA THR A 47 12.24 -3.13 11.44
C THR A 47 13.70 -2.81 11.10
N ALA A 48 14.55 -3.84 10.95
CA ALA A 48 15.93 -3.65 10.48
C ALA A 48 16.01 -2.95 9.10
N ASP A 49 14.98 -3.11 8.27
CA ASP A 49 14.91 -2.49 6.94
C ASP A 49 14.12 -1.17 6.93
N GLY A 50 13.82 -0.60 8.10
CA GLY A 50 13.03 0.61 8.30
C GLY A 50 11.55 0.34 8.60
N LEU A 51 10.70 1.36 8.49
CA LEU A 51 9.27 1.24 8.78
C LEU A 51 8.57 0.28 7.82
N ARG A 52 7.73 -0.60 8.35
CA ARG A 52 6.95 -1.59 7.59
C ARG A 52 5.50 -1.64 8.07
N ASN A 53 4.59 -1.50 7.12
CA ASN A 53 3.16 -1.69 7.31
C ASN A 53 2.77 -3.08 6.81
N SER A 54 1.98 -3.79 7.61
CA SER A 54 1.55 -5.17 7.33
C SER A 54 0.72 -5.28 6.06
N ASP A 55 -0.18 -4.32 5.78
CA ASP A 55 -0.97 -4.33 4.55
C ASP A 55 -0.07 -4.17 3.32
N ALA A 56 0.86 -3.22 3.36
CA ALA A 56 1.80 -2.97 2.27
C ALA A 56 2.67 -4.19 1.99
N LEU A 57 3.18 -4.85 3.04
CA LEU A 57 3.94 -6.09 2.92
C LEU A 57 3.10 -7.23 2.31
N ALA A 58 1.84 -7.39 2.73
CA ALA A 58 0.94 -8.40 2.18
C ALA A 58 0.69 -8.17 0.69
N LEU A 59 0.44 -6.92 0.28
CA LEU A 59 0.29 -6.56 -1.13
C LEU A 59 1.57 -6.80 -1.94
N GLN A 60 2.74 -6.45 -1.39
CA GLN A 60 4.03 -6.70 -2.03
C GLN A 60 4.28 -8.19 -2.25
N ALA A 61 4.03 -9.02 -1.23
CA ALA A 61 4.22 -10.47 -1.29
C ALA A 61 3.29 -11.17 -2.31
N ASN A 62 2.10 -10.62 -2.55
CA ASN A 62 1.11 -11.17 -3.48
C ASN A 62 1.15 -10.53 -4.88
N SER A 63 2.07 -9.61 -5.12
CA SER A 63 2.31 -9.03 -6.43
C SER A 63 3.20 -9.94 -7.27
N SER A 64 2.93 -10.06 -8.58
CA SER A 64 3.84 -10.78 -9.47
C SER A 64 5.05 -9.96 -9.88
N GLN A 65 4.95 -8.62 -9.82
CA GLN A 65 6.09 -7.72 -10.01
C GLN A 65 6.86 -7.55 -8.70
N ARG A 66 8.18 -7.71 -8.76
CA ARG A 66 9.08 -7.44 -7.64
C ARG A 66 9.35 -5.95 -7.56
N LEU A 67 8.73 -5.29 -6.58
CA LEU A 67 8.89 -3.86 -6.33
C LEU A 67 9.59 -3.65 -4.99
N GLY A 68 10.37 -2.58 -4.86
CA GLY A 68 10.88 -2.14 -3.57
C GLY A 68 9.75 -1.67 -2.65
N TYR A 69 9.97 -1.77 -1.33
CA TYR A 69 8.95 -1.39 -0.35
C TYR A 69 8.49 0.07 -0.51
N SER A 70 9.42 0.99 -0.78
CA SER A 70 9.13 2.42 -1.02
C SER A 70 8.31 2.67 -2.29
N GLN A 71 8.28 1.74 -3.25
CA GLN A 71 7.41 1.83 -4.42
C GLN A 71 5.98 1.38 -4.07
N VAL A 72 5.83 0.39 -3.19
CA VAL A 72 4.53 -0.12 -2.75
C VAL A 72 3.88 0.82 -1.72
N ASN A 73 4.66 1.33 -0.77
CA ASN A 73 4.22 2.20 0.32
C ASN A 73 5.20 3.38 0.55
N PRO A 74 5.19 4.39 -0.34
CA PRO A 74 6.09 5.55 -0.25
C PRO A 74 5.88 6.40 1.00
N PHE A 75 4.64 6.54 1.48
CA PHE A 75 4.31 7.32 2.67
C PHE A 75 3.95 6.37 3.82
N THR A 76 4.99 5.93 4.54
CA THR A 76 4.88 5.06 5.72
C THR A 76 5.10 5.88 6.98
N PHE A 77 4.20 5.77 7.95
CA PHE A 77 4.25 6.48 9.24
C PHE A 77 4.21 5.49 10.40
N LEU A 78 4.86 5.85 11.51
CA LEU A 78 4.98 4.98 12.70
C LEU A 78 3.69 4.98 13.51
N GLU A 79 3.11 6.16 13.76
CA GLU A 79 2.00 6.33 14.69
C GLU A 79 0.71 5.64 14.20
N ALA A 80 0.04 4.90 15.09
CA ALA A 80 -1.21 4.18 14.81
C ALA A 80 -2.43 5.11 14.87
N THR A 81 -2.43 6.16 14.03
CA THR A 81 -3.50 7.15 13.89
C THR A 81 -3.90 7.30 12.43
N SER A 82 -4.87 8.18 12.13
CA SER A 82 -5.20 8.49 10.73
C SER A 82 -3.98 9.07 10.00
N PRO A 83 -3.71 8.68 8.74
CA PRO A 83 -2.47 9.10 8.07
C PRO A 83 -2.25 10.61 7.94
N HIS A 84 -3.32 11.41 7.90
CA HIS A 84 -3.21 12.87 7.87
C HIS A 84 -2.66 13.43 9.19
N ILE A 85 -3.07 12.86 10.33
CA ILE A 85 -2.57 13.24 11.66
C ILE A 85 -1.10 12.82 11.79
N ALA A 86 -0.76 11.60 11.39
CA ALA A 86 0.61 11.10 11.44
C ALA A 86 1.56 11.90 10.52
N SER A 87 1.05 12.32 9.35
CA SER A 87 1.77 13.16 8.40
C SER A 87 2.10 14.54 8.99
N GLU A 88 1.14 15.14 9.68
CA GLU A 88 1.32 16.42 10.37
C GLU A 88 2.26 16.28 11.58
N SER A 89 2.09 15.24 12.40
CA SER A 89 2.93 15.02 13.59
C SER A 89 4.40 14.75 13.25
N GLU A 90 4.67 14.04 12.15
CA GLU A 90 6.03 13.79 11.67
C GLU A 90 6.58 14.92 10.76
N GLY A 91 5.80 15.97 10.47
CA GLY A 91 6.21 17.05 9.57
C GLY A 91 6.47 16.60 8.12
N ARG A 92 5.84 15.50 7.70
CA ARG A 92 6.08 14.81 6.42
C ARG A 92 4.82 14.85 5.56
N ALA A 93 4.69 15.90 4.75
CA ALA A 93 3.53 16.11 3.89
C ALA A 93 3.29 14.95 2.90
N ILE A 94 2.01 14.66 2.61
CA ILE A 94 1.56 13.72 1.57
C ILE A 94 1.03 14.54 0.37
N PRO A 95 1.82 14.75 -0.70
CA PRO A 95 1.36 15.52 -1.84
C PRO A 95 0.25 14.78 -2.59
N LEU A 96 -0.88 15.46 -2.87
CA LEU A 96 -1.97 14.89 -3.67
C LEU A 96 -1.49 14.42 -5.05
N THR A 97 -0.53 15.13 -5.65
CA THR A 97 0.08 14.76 -6.92
C THR A 97 0.75 13.39 -6.86
N ALA A 98 1.39 13.02 -5.75
CA ALA A 98 1.99 11.70 -5.58
C ALA A 98 0.92 10.60 -5.53
N LEU A 99 -0.24 10.87 -4.92
CA LEU A 99 -1.37 9.95 -4.89
C LEU A 99 -1.99 9.78 -6.29
N SER A 100 -2.18 10.89 -7.03
CA SER A 100 -2.76 10.87 -8.39
C SER A 100 -1.83 10.24 -9.42
N GLN A 101 -0.51 10.44 -9.30
CA GLN A 101 0.46 9.81 -10.20
C GLN A 101 0.58 8.31 -9.96
N GLY A 102 0.45 7.89 -8.70
CA GLY A 102 0.43 6.49 -8.28
C GLY A 102 1.71 5.72 -8.63
N LEU A 103 1.61 4.40 -8.56
CA LEU A 103 2.65 3.49 -9.02
C LEU A 103 2.72 3.49 -10.55
N ARG A 104 3.90 3.79 -11.11
CA ARG A 104 4.18 3.83 -12.55
C ARG A 104 5.06 2.68 -13.00
#